data_AF-A0AAN5C4Z9-F1
#
_entry.id   AF-A0AAN5C4Z9-F1
#
_cell.length_a   1.000
_cell.length_b   1.000
_cell.length_c   1.000
_cell.angle_alpha   90.00
_cell.angle_beta   90.00
_cell.angle_gamma   90.00
#
_symmetry.space_group_name_H-M   'P 1'
#
loop_
_entity.id
_entity.type
_entity.pdbx_description
1 polymer ?
#
loop_
_entity_poly.entity_id
_entity_poly.type
_entity_poly.pdbx_seq_one_letter_code
_entity_poly.pdbx_strand_id
1 'polypeptide(L)'
;MSTPIFAEFPSANQQSDDINVDTCRICLELLSMKRTASHIPCNHKFHRTCVLKWLESKNDMKCVLCNASVSGTVDEGGTRIARTYPFELRNDELMEKGTICPVDHVQANITNCGYLTLGLNKERNQAVKESKNQEWIDDIEQELEKIRRRSEAAEEYFQFILEKKDEDDEDKSDSEESTLEEED
;
A
#
# COMPACT_ATOMS: atom_id res chain seq x y z
N MET A 1 -11.20 -4.24 -67.63
CA MET A 1 -10.68 -5.55 -67.19
C MET A 1 -9.93 -5.29 -65.90
N SER A 2 -10.48 -5.79 -64.80
CA SER A 2 -10.00 -5.54 -63.45
C SER A 2 -9.00 -6.62 -63.04
N THR A 3 -7.85 -6.24 -62.50
CA THR A 3 -6.96 -7.14 -61.77
C THR A 3 -6.69 -6.55 -60.38
N PRO A 4 -6.90 -7.31 -59.29
CA PRO A 4 -6.70 -6.83 -57.93
C PRO A 4 -5.23 -7.00 -57.52
N ILE A 5 -4.66 -5.96 -56.89
CA ILE A 5 -3.36 -6.06 -56.21
C ILE A 5 -3.64 -6.65 -54.83
N PHE A 6 -3.37 -7.95 -54.69
CA PHE A 6 -3.37 -8.64 -53.41
C PHE A 6 -2.18 -8.18 -52.56
N ALA A 7 -2.47 -7.83 -51.32
CA ALA A 7 -1.48 -7.51 -50.30
C ALA A 7 -0.68 -8.75 -49.92
N GLU A 8 0.65 -8.67 -49.99
CA GLU A 8 1.54 -9.59 -49.31
C GLU A 8 2.51 -8.75 -48.47
N PHE A 9 2.26 -8.70 -47.17
CA PHE A 9 3.21 -8.24 -46.15
C PHE A 9 3.97 -9.47 -45.64
N PRO A 10 5.29 -9.62 -45.90
CA PRO A 10 6.07 -10.64 -45.25
C PRO A 10 6.68 -10.10 -43.96
N SER A 11 6.22 -10.72 -42.89
CA SER A 11 6.95 -11.05 -41.67
C SER A 11 7.53 -9.91 -40.84
N ALA A 12 6.83 -9.67 -39.74
CA ALA A 12 7.38 -9.17 -38.50
C ALA A 12 8.74 -9.86 -38.22
N ASN A 13 9.82 -9.10 -38.43
CA ASN A 13 11.12 -9.48 -37.93
C ASN A 13 11.03 -9.33 -36.41
N GLN A 14 10.83 -10.47 -35.73
CA GLN A 14 10.86 -10.58 -34.29
C GLN A 14 12.27 -10.19 -33.83
N GLN A 15 12.48 -8.90 -33.62
CA GLN A 15 13.49 -8.44 -32.69
C GLN A 15 13.08 -9.04 -31.36
N SER A 16 13.87 -10.02 -30.92
CA SER A 16 13.86 -10.53 -29.58
C SER A 16 14.01 -9.32 -28.66
N ASP A 17 12.87 -8.85 -28.13
CA ASP A 17 12.84 -7.90 -27.04
C ASP A 17 13.58 -8.59 -25.89
N ASP A 18 14.84 -8.22 -25.72
CA ASP A 18 15.54 -8.28 -24.45
C ASP A 18 14.76 -7.33 -23.53
N ILE A 19 13.59 -7.80 -23.06
CA ILE A 19 12.71 -7.07 -22.16
C ILE A 19 13.55 -6.92 -20.91
N ASN A 20 14.19 -5.75 -20.80
CA ASN A 20 15.02 -5.32 -19.70
C ASN A 20 14.37 -5.72 -18.37
N VAL A 21 14.75 -6.90 -17.86
CA VAL A 21 14.21 -7.54 -16.66
C VAL A 21 14.66 -6.82 -15.40
N ASP A 22 15.60 -5.88 -15.56
CA ASP A 22 16.21 -5.08 -14.52
C ASP A 22 15.64 -3.66 -14.47
N THR A 23 14.48 -3.39 -15.08
CA THR A 23 13.80 -2.07 -15.00
C THR A 23 12.45 -2.16 -14.31
N CYS A 24 12.19 -1.22 -13.40
CA CYS A 24 10.88 -1.09 -12.77
C CYS A 24 9.89 -0.52 -13.78
N ARG A 25 8.82 -1.26 -14.08
CA ARG A 25 7.81 -0.84 -15.07
C ARG A 25 6.85 0.25 -14.59
N ILE A 26 7.02 0.75 -13.37
CA ILE A 26 6.21 1.83 -12.80
C ILE A 26 6.92 3.18 -12.94
N CYS A 27 8.18 3.28 -12.51
CA CYS A 27 8.98 4.51 -12.61
C CYS A 27 9.95 4.53 -13.79
N LEU A 28 10.13 3.41 -14.50
CA LEU A 28 11.06 3.22 -15.61
C LEU A 28 12.57 3.33 -15.26
N GLU A 29 12.92 3.28 -13.97
CA GLU A 29 14.30 3.27 -13.47
C GLU A 29 14.82 1.83 -13.25
N LEU A 30 16.14 1.67 -13.07
CA LEU A 30 16.77 0.38 -12.80
C LEU A 30 16.33 -0.20 -11.44
N LEU A 31 16.01 -1.49 -11.42
CA LEU A 31 15.62 -2.22 -10.22
C LEU A 31 16.73 -2.22 -9.15
N SER A 32 18.00 -2.20 -9.55
CA SER A 32 19.15 -2.18 -8.65
C SER A 32 19.31 -0.88 -7.84
N MET A 33 18.63 0.19 -8.21
CA MET A 33 18.75 1.50 -7.53
C MET A 33 18.02 1.53 -6.18
N LYS A 34 16.97 0.71 -6.01
CA LYS A 34 16.12 0.70 -4.82
C LYS A 34 15.79 -0.74 -4.44
N ARG A 35 15.15 -0.93 -3.29
CA ARG A 35 14.70 -2.25 -2.85
C ARG A 35 13.64 -2.79 -3.80
N THR A 36 13.77 -4.07 -4.17
CA THR A 36 12.81 -4.71 -5.08
C THR A 36 11.81 -5.59 -4.34
N ALA A 37 10.68 -5.83 -5.00
CA ALA A 37 9.60 -6.64 -4.51
C ALA A 37 8.92 -7.36 -5.67
N SER A 38 8.42 -8.57 -5.41
CA SER A 38 7.76 -9.44 -6.38
C SER A 38 6.32 -9.73 -5.97
N HIS A 39 5.40 -9.74 -6.94
CA HIS A 39 4.02 -10.16 -6.69
C HIS A 39 3.86 -11.68 -6.64
N ILE A 40 2.91 -12.15 -5.83
CA ILE A 40 2.45 -13.54 -5.83
C ILE A 40 1.07 -13.61 -6.48
N PRO A 41 0.83 -14.53 -7.43
CA PRO A 41 1.72 -15.61 -7.89
C PRO A 41 2.55 -15.27 -9.14
N CYS A 42 2.35 -14.11 -9.79
CA CYS A 42 2.91 -13.84 -11.12
C CYS A 42 4.42 -13.54 -11.15
N ASN A 43 5.05 -13.34 -9.98
CA ASN A 43 6.49 -13.12 -9.79
C ASN A 43 7.09 -11.92 -10.55
N HIS A 44 6.25 -10.98 -10.98
CA HIS A 44 6.72 -9.73 -11.59
C HIS A 44 7.39 -8.83 -10.56
N LYS A 45 8.55 -8.28 -10.91
CA LYS A 45 9.42 -7.47 -10.06
C LYS A 45 9.23 -5.98 -10.28
N PHE A 46 9.24 -5.23 -9.18
CA PHE A 46 9.14 -3.77 -9.14
C PHE A 46 9.97 -3.23 -7.98
N HIS A 47 10.16 -1.91 -7.90
CA HIS A 47 10.58 -1.32 -6.62
C HIS A 47 9.46 -1.49 -5.59
N ARG A 48 9.85 -1.81 -4.35
CA ARG A 48 8.95 -2.01 -3.21
C ARG A 48 8.01 -0.80 -3.04
N THR A 49 8.56 0.41 -3.06
CA THR A 49 7.79 1.65 -2.89
C THR A 49 6.81 1.88 -4.05
N CYS A 50 7.22 1.65 -5.29
CA CYS A 50 6.38 1.81 -6.47
C CYS A 50 5.18 0.85 -6.46
N VAL A 51 5.42 -0.43 -6.18
CA VAL A 51 4.35 -1.44 -6.21
C VAL A 51 3.37 -1.28 -5.07
N LEU A 52 3.84 -0.90 -3.87
CA LEU A 52 2.96 -0.61 -2.74
C LEU A 52 2.08 0.60 -3.05
N LYS A 53 2.65 1.69 -3.59
CA LYS A 53 1.87 2.87 -4.01
C LYS A 53 0.82 2.51 -5.06
N TRP A 54 1.16 1.65 -6.02
CA TRP A 54 0.20 1.18 -7.03
C TRP A 54 -0.98 0.46 -6.37
N LEU A 55 -0.71 -0.54 -5.52
CA LEU A 55 -1.75 -1.29 -4.81
C LEU A 55 -2.57 -0.45 -3.82
N GLU A 56 -1.99 0.62 -3.27
CA GLU A 56 -2.70 1.54 -2.38
C GLU A 56 -3.63 2.50 -3.18
N SER A 57 -3.23 2.86 -4.41
CA SER A 57 -3.98 3.78 -5.27
C SER A 57 -5.17 3.12 -5.97
N LYS A 58 -5.06 1.84 -6.31
CA LYS A 58 -6.13 1.06 -6.92
C LYS A 58 -6.72 0.15 -5.86
N ASN A 59 -8.03 0.24 -5.63
CA ASN A 59 -8.71 -0.67 -4.70
C ASN A 59 -8.63 -2.15 -5.16
N ASP A 60 -8.18 -2.37 -6.40
CA ASP A 60 -8.00 -3.67 -7.03
C ASP A 60 -6.57 -4.21 -6.83
N MET A 61 -6.47 -5.39 -6.25
CA MET A 61 -5.21 -6.15 -6.10
C MET A 61 -4.82 -6.83 -7.41
N LYS A 62 -4.38 -6.06 -8.41
CA LYS A 62 -3.98 -6.59 -9.73
C LYS A 62 -2.59 -6.13 -10.12
N CYS A 63 -1.84 -7.04 -10.74
CA CYS A 63 -0.50 -6.77 -11.25
C CYS A 63 -0.57 -5.86 -12.49
N VAL A 64 0.25 -4.82 -12.55
CA VAL A 64 0.32 -3.89 -13.71
C VAL A 64 0.76 -4.53 -15.02
N LEU A 65 1.50 -5.64 -14.95
CA LEU A 65 2.06 -6.27 -16.15
C LEU A 65 1.15 -7.32 -16.76
N CYS A 66 0.50 -8.14 -15.93
CA CYS A 66 -0.30 -9.26 -16.43
C CYS A 66 -1.76 -9.23 -15.98
N ASN A 67 -2.18 -8.21 -15.22
CA ASN A 67 -3.52 -8.06 -14.68
C ASN A 67 -3.98 -9.22 -13.76
N ALA A 68 -3.08 -10.12 -13.38
CA ALA A 68 -3.37 -11.22 -12.47
C ALA A 68 -3.64 -10.70 -11.06
N SER A 69 -4.55 -11.37 -10.34
CA SER A 69 -4.86 -11.08 -8.95
C SER A 69 -3.64 -11.31 -8.05
N VAL A 70 -3.29 -10.29 -7.29
CA VAL A 70 -2.14 -10.27 -6.38
C VAL A 70 -2.61 -10.75 -5.00
N SER A 71 -2.13 -11.91 -4.57
CA SER A 71 -2.42 -12.44 -3.23
C SER A 71 -1.42 -11.95 -2.17
N GLY A 72 -0.32 -11.34 -2.61
CA GLY A 72 0.69 -10.76 -1.73
C GLY A 72 1.88 -10.23 -2.50
N THR A 73 2.74 -9.54 -1.78
CA THR A 73 4.02 -9.04 -2.27
C THR A 73 5.12 -9.55 -1.35
N VAL A 74 6.23 -10.01 -1.92
CA VAL A 74 7.41 -10.47 -1.18
C VAL A 74 8.64 -9.67 -1.57
N ASP A 75 9.58 -9.53 -0.64
CA ASP A 75 10.90 -8.96 -0.93
C ASP A 75 11.81 -9.98 -1.66
N GLU A 76 13.05 -9.59 -1.94
CA GLU A 76 14.05 -10.45 -2.56
C GLU A 76 14.39 -11.70 -1.73
N GLY A 77 14.24 -11.63 -0.40
CA GLY A 77 14.43 -12.74 0.52
C GLY A 77 13.21 -13.67 0.64
N GLY A 78 12.11 -13.38 -0.07
CA GLY A 78 10.86 -14.13 0.01
C GLY A 78 10.01 -13.79 1.24
N THR A 79 10.39 -12.78 2.02
CA THR A 79 9.61 -12.31 3.17
C THR A 79 8.39 -11.56 2.68
N ARG A 80 7.20 -11.86 3.23
CA ARG A 80 5.98 -11.11 2.90
C ARG A 80 6.10 -9.66 3.37
N ILE A 81 5.87 -8.74 2.44
CA ILE A 81 5.82 -7.31 2.72
C ILE A 81 4.39 -6.98 3.14
N ALA A 82 4.22 -6.65 4.42
CA ALA A 82 2.93 -6.18 4.94
C ALA A 82 2.58 -4.83 4.31
N ARG A 83 1.27 -4.61 4.09
CA ARG A 83 0.74 -3.34 3.59
C ARG A 83 0.17 -2.54 4.75
N THR A 84 0.28 -1.23 4.66
CA THR A 84 -0.42 -0.31 5.57
C THR A 84 -1.52 0.39 4.80
N TYR A 85 -2.67 0.50 5.44
CA TYR A 85 -3.77 1.33 4.95
C TYR A 85 -3.35 2.81 5.04
N PRO A 86 -3.57 3.61 3.98
CA PRO A 86 -3.20 5.02 3.94
C PRO A 86 -4.25 5.91 4.62
N PHE A 87 -4.30 5.90 5.96
CA PHE A 87 -5.27 6.66 6.75
C PHE A 87 -5.20 8.17 6.44
N GLU A 88 -4.01 8.72 6.27
CA GLU A 88 -3.73 10.13 5.95
C GLU A 88 -4.36 10.63 4.65
N LEU A 89 -4.70 9.73 3.72
CA LEU A 89 -5.30 10.07 2.42
C LEU A 89 -6.79 9.78 2.34
N ARG A 90 -7.32 8.98 3.27
CA ARG A 90 -8.69 8.45 3.20
C ARG A 90 -9.55 8.83 4.40
N ASN A 91 -9.00 9.49 5.42
CA ASN A 91 -9.77 9.86 6.59
C ASN A 91 -10.97 10.74 6.22
N ASP A 92 -10.75 11.78 5.43
CA ASP A 92 -11.82 12.67 4.96
C ASP A 92 -12.91 11.92 4.17
N GLU A 93 -12.51 10.96 3.32
CA GLU A 93 -13.46 10.13 2.55
C GLU A 93 -14.27 9.17 3.44
N LEU A 94 -13.66 8.61 4.49
CA LEU A 94 -14.32 7.71 5.44
C LEU A 94 -15.36 8.48 6.25
N MET A 95 -15.01 9.70 6.67
CA MET A 95 -15.87 10.63 7.38
C MET A 95 -17.04 11.10 6.51
N GLU A 96 -16.78 11.48 5.25
CA GLU A 96 -17.81 11.92 4.29
C GLU A 96 -18.82 10.81 3.96
N LYS A 97 -18.37 9.56 3.92
CA LYS A 97 -19.23 8.39 3.64
C LYS A 97 -19.97 7.87 4.87
N GLY A 98 -19.81 8.50 6.03
CA GLY A 98 -20.46 8.07 7.29
C GLY A 98 -20.14 6.63 7.69
N THR A 99 -19.07 6.04 7.14
CA THR A 99 -18.71 4.65 7.39
C THR A 99 -17.54 4.64 8.36
N ILE A 100 -17.83 4.41 9.64
CA ILE A 100 -16.79 4.27 10.66
C ILE A 100 -16.02 2.98 10.38
N CYS A 101 -14.70 3.08 10.22
CA CYS A 101 -13.86 1.90 10.09
C CYS A 101 -13.83 1.17 11.45
N PRO A 102 -14.02 -0.16 11.49
CA PRO A 102 -13.96 -0.91 12.75
C PRO A 102 -12.65 -0.67 13.52
N VAL A 103 -12.75 -0.49 14.84
CA VAL A 103 -11.62 -0.22 15.75
C VAL A 103 -10.49 -1.24 15.55
N ASP A 104 -10.83 -2.52 15.41
CA ASP A 104 -9.86 -3.60 15.20
C ASP A 104 -9.02 -3.39 13.92
N HIS A 105 -9.61 -2.83 12.86
CA HIS A 105 -8.88 -2.54 11.62
C HIS A 105 -7.89 -1.38 11.79
N VAL A 106 -8.28 -0.35 12.54
CA VAL A 106 -7.41 0.79 12.88
C VAL A 106 -6.24 0.31 13.73
N GLN A 107 -6.52 -0.47 14.77
CA GLN A 107 -5.48 -1.05 15.64
C GLN A 107 -4.54 -1.98 14.88
N ALA A 108 -5.07 -2.81 13.97
CA ALA A 108 -4.26 -3.65 13.10
C ALA A 108 -3.33 -2.84 12.19
N ASN A 109 -3.79 -1.68 11.69
CA ASN A 109 -2.94 -0.78 10.91
C ASN A 109 -1.79 -0.22 11.73
N ILE A 110 -2.07 0.34 12.91
CA ILE A 110 -1.05 0.90 13.83
C ILE A 110 0.00 -0.18 14.13
N THR A 111 -0.47 -1.38 14.46
CA THR A 111 0.40 -2.53 14.75
C THR A 111 1.29 -2.89 13.55
N ASN A 112 0.71 -2.93 12.33
CA ASN A 112 1.46 -3.18 11.10
C ASN A 112 2.49 -2.07 10.80
N CYS A 113 2.13 -0.80 11.01
CA CYS A 113 3.06 0.33 10.91
C CYS A 113 4.25 0.16 11.87
N GLY A 114 4.00 -0.26 13.11
CA GLY A 114 5.04 -0.58 14.09
C GLY A 114 6.00 -1.69 13.62
N TYR A 115 5.46 -2.82 13.15
CA TYR A 115 6.29 -3.92 12.63
C TYR A 115 7.13 -3.53 11.43
N LEU A 116 6.56 -2.79 10.48
CA LEU A 116 7.28 -2.30 9.30
C LEU A 116 8.39 -1.32 9.69
N THR A 117 8.11 -0.40 10.63
CA THR A 117 9.10 0.55 11.14
C THR A 117 10.29 -0.18 11.76
N LEU A 118 10.05 -1.22 12.55
CA LEU A 118 11.12 -2.05 13.12
C LEU A 118 11.93 -2.76 12.04
N GLY A 119 11.26 -3.33 11.02
CA GLY A 119 11.91 -4.00 9.88
C GLY A 119 12.81 -3.04 9.09
N LEU A 120 12.27 -1.87 8.72
CA LEU A 120 12.98 -0.85 7.96
C LEU A 120 14.18 -0.27 8.72
N ASN A 121 14.06 -0.06 10.03
CA ASN A 121 15.21 0.37 10.84
C ASN A 121 16.34 -0.67 10.85
N LYS A 122 16.01 -1.97 10.85
CA LYS A 122 17.01 -3.05 10.71
C LYS A 122 17.65 -3.03 9.32
N GLU A 123 16.84 -2.92 8.27
CA GLU A 123 17.32 -2.78 6.88
C GLU A 123 18.26 -1.57 6.72
N ARG A 124 17.88 -0.40 7.25
CA ARG A 124 18.70 0.83 7.22
C ARG A 124 20.04 0.60 7.91
N ASN A 125 20.02 0.07 9.13
CA ASN A 125 21.24 -0.17 9.91
C ASN A 125 22.17 -1.17 9.19
N GLN A 126 21.59 -2.16 8.50
CA GLN A 126 22.35 -3.10 7.68
C GLN A 126 22.94 -2.43 6.44
N ALA A 127 22.16 -1.62 5.72
CA ALA A 127 22.61 -0.88 4.54
C ALA A 127 23.78 0.07 4.86
N VAL A 128 23.75 0.74 6.02
CA VAL A 128 24.86 1.57 6.52
C VAL A 128 26.11 0.72 6.76
N LYS A 129 25.97 -0.45 7.39
CA LYS A 129 27.11 -1.38 7.59
C LYS A 129 27.70 -1.88 6.28
N GLU A 130 26.86 -2.12 5.29
CA GLU A 130 27.25 -2.59 3.96
C GLU A 130 27.75 -1.46 3.03
N SER A 131 27.80 -0.21 3.51
CA SER A 131 28.21 0.95 2.72
C SER A 131 27.39 1.09 1.41
N LYS A 132 26.07 0.86 1.50
CA LYS A 132 25.15 1.17 0.40
C LYS A 132 25.19 2.67 0.06
N ASN A 133 24.81 3.02 -1.17
CA ASN A 133 24.80 4.41 -1.63
C ASN A 133 23.73 5.24 -0.89
N GLN A 134 23.84 6.57 -1.00
CA GLN A 134 22.92 7.49 -0.31
C GLN A 134 21.47 7.32 -0.76
N GLU A 135 21.23 7.11 -2.06
CA GLU A 135 19.89 6.93 -2.61
C GLU A 135 19.15 5.73 -1.98
N TRP A 136 19.89 4.66 -1.66
CA TRP A 136 19.33 3.48 -0.98
C TRP A 136 18.90 3.79 0.46
N ILE A 137 19.68 4.60 1.17
CA ILE A 137 19.34 5.05 2.53
C ILE A 137 18.14 5.99 2.48
N ASP A 138 18.14 6.93 1.55
CA ASP A 138 17.06 7.91 1.36
C ASP A 138 15.73 7.20 1.02
N ASP A 139 15.74 6.12 0.23
CA ASP A 139 14.53 5.32 -0.05
C ASP A 139 13.95 4.71 1.24
N ILE A 140 14.79 4.18 2.12
CA ILE A 140 14.34 3.61 3.41
C ILE A 140 13.80 4.70 4.32
N GLU A 141 14.48 5.85 4.41
CA GLU A 141 14.06 6.96 5.25
C GLU A 141 12.74 7.57 4.77
N GLN A 142 12.55 7.71 3.46
CA GLN A 142 11.27 8.11 2.88
C GLN A 142 10.15 7.12 3.20
N GLU A 143 10.41 5.80 3.16
CA GLU A 143 9.41 4.80 3.54
C GLU A 143 9.09 4.84 5.04
N LEU A 144 10.11 5.03 5.90
CA LEU A 144 9.93 5.21 7.35
C LEU A 144 9.05 6.42 7.66
N GLU A 145 9.34 7.56 7.04
CA GLU A 145 8.57 8.79 7.23
C GLU A 145 7.13 8.65 6.73
N LYS A 146 6.91 7.91 5.63
CA LYS A 146 5.56 7.57 5.17
C LYS A 146 4.80 6.73 6.19
N ILE A 147 5.45 5.72 6.77
CA ILE A 147 4.81 4.82 7.74
C ILE A 147 4.53 5.53 9.06
N ARG A 148 5.42 6.44 9.49
CA ARG A 148 5.21 7.28 10.67
C ARG A 148 3.92 8.10 10.53
N ARG A 149 3.78 8.86 9.44
CA ARG A 149 2.58 9.65 9.15
C ARG A 149 1.30 8.82 9.12
N ARG A 150 1.38 7.60 8.61
CA ARG A 150 0.26 6.63 8.62
C ARG A 150 -0.13 6.18 10.01
N SER A 151 0.85 5.87 10.85
CA SER A 151 0.60 5.48 12.25
C SER A 151 -0.08 6.62 13.00
N GLU A 152 0.45 7.84 12.87
CA GLU A 152 -0.10 9.03 13.53
C GLU A 152 -1.54 9.31 13.09
N ALA A 153 -1.81 9.30 11.79
CA ALA A 153 -3.17 9.48 11.28
C ALA A 153 -4.14 8.37 11.75
N ALA A 154 -3.66 7.12 11.85
CA ALA A 154 -4.46 6.02 12.38
C ALA A 154 -4.72 6.15 13.89
N GLU A 155 -3.73 6.63 14.66
CA GLU A 155 -3.86 6.89 16.10
C GLU A 155 -4.83 8.05 16.37
N GLU A 156 -4.73 9.15 15.62
CA GLU A 156 -5.68 10.27 15.70
C GLU A 156 -7.11 9.79 15.39
N TYR A 157 -7.29 9.00 14.33
CA TYR A 157 -8.59 8.45 13.99
C TYR A 157 -9.11 7.46 15.03
N PHE A 158 -8.22 6.67 15.65
CA PHE A 158 -8.58 5.77 16.74
C PHE A 158 -9.12 6.55 17.95
N GLN A 159 -8.47 7.65 18.34
CA GLN A 159 -8.96 8.52 19.42
C GLN A 159 -10.34 9.10 19.06
N PHE A 160 -10.50 9.60 17.84
CA PHE A 160 -11.79 10.11 17.37
C PHE A 160 -12.93 9.07 17.49
N ILE A 161 -12.68 7.81 17.15
CA ILE A 161 -13.70 6.75 17.30
C ILE A 161 -14.07 6.53 18.77
N LEU A 162 -13.09 6.56 19.67
CA LEU A 162 -13.34 6.37 21.10
C LEU A 162 -14.17 7.53 21.66
N GLU A 163 -13.79 8.78 21.35
CA GLU A 163 -14.54 9.97 21.76
C GLU A 163 -15.99 9.93 21.27
N LYS A 164 -16.23 9.53 20.01
CA LYS A 164 -17.59 9.36 19.47
C LYS A 164 -18.41 8.29 20.19
N LYS A 165 -17.76 7.21 20.60
CA LYS A 165 -18.44 6.14 21.33
C LYS A 165 -18.85 6.60 22.73
N ASP A 166 -18.00 7.37 23.40
CA ASP A 166 -18.29 7.90 24.73
C ASP A 166 -19.47 8.89 24.66
N GLU A 167 -19.54 9.76 23.63
CA GLU A 167 -20.69 10.64 23.37
C GLU A 167 -22.00 9.85 23.17
N ASP A 168 -21.97 8.80 22.33
CA ASP A 168 -23.14 7.96 22.05
C ASP A 168 -23.63 7.15 23.27
N ASP A 169 -22.75 6.86 24.24
CA ASP A 169 -23.09 6.12 25.46
C ASP A 169 -23.63 7.08 26.54
N GLU A 170 -23.13 8.33 26.61
CA GLU A 170 -23.65 9.40 27.49
C GLU A 170 -25.06 9.85 27.07
N ASP A 171 -25.31 10.05 25.76
CA ASP A 171 -26.63 10.39 25.23
C ASP A 171 -27.69 9.30 25.51
N LYS A 172 -27.27 8.03 25.56
CA LYS A 172 -28.17 6.91 25.92
C LYS A 172 -28.49 6.90 27.40
N SER A 173 -27.51 7.12 28.28
CA SER A 173 -27.76 7.17 29.73
C SER A 173 -28.73 8.29 30.10
N ASP A 174 -28.58 9.48 29.49
CA ASP A 174 -29.47 10.61 29.74
C ASP A 174 -30.89 10.34 29.23
N SER A 175 -31.03 9.62 28.11
CA SER A 175 -32.33 9.22 27.59
C SER A 175 -33.05 8.18 28.45
N GLU A 176 -32.34 7.20 29.01
CA GLU A 176 -32.91 6.16 29.88
C GLU A 176 -33.32 6.73 31.24
N GLU A 177 -32.54 7.65 31.81
CA GLU A 177 -32.86 8.32 33.07
C GLU A 177 -34.12 9.20 32.96
N SER A 178 -34.29 9.91 31.83
CA SER A 178 -35.50 10.72 31.58
C SER A 178 -36.80 9.91 31.44
N THR A 179 -36.72 8.65 31.00
CA THR A 179 -37.92 7.79 30.84
C THR A 179 -38.39 7.14 32.14
N LEU A 180 -37.53 7.04 33.15
CA LEU A 180 -37.87 6.47 34.45
C LEU A 180 -38.53 7.48 35.40
N GLU A 181 -38.41 8.78 35.13
CA GLU A 181 -39.04 9.84 35.94
C GLU A 181 -40.47 10.18 35.51
N GLU A 182 -40.99 9.63 34.39
CA GLU A 182 -42.35 9.88 33.88
C GLU A 182 -43.38 8.77 34.22
N GLU A 183 -42.99 7.69 34.90
CA GLU A 183 -43.89 6.56 35.23
C GLU A 183 -44.46 6.54 36.68
N ASP A 184 -44.27 7.60 37.48
CA ASP A 184 -44.84 7.73 38.85
C ASP A 184 -45.98 8.77 38.97
#